data_AF-A0A7W8EI29-F1
#
_entry.id   AF-A0A7W8EI29-F1
#
_cell.length_a   1.000
_cell.length_b   1.000
_cell.length_c   1.000
_cell.angle_alpha   90.00
_cell.angle_beta   90.00
_cell.angle_gamma   90.00
#
_symmetry.space_group_name_H-M   'P 1'
#
loop_
_entity.id
_entity.type
_entity.pdbx_description
1 polymer ?
#
loop_
_entity_poly.entity_id
_entity_poly.type
_entity_poly.pdbx_seq_one_letter_code
_entity_poly.pdbx_strand_id
1 'polypeptide(L)'
;MLTHTGGMSDPTDTGPDTRIFNSVEEAEAEARKQVREQKLRFVPGTKKEYASTGYTVLGQIVAAVSGMPFHEYMREHVFLPAGMKHSAYYTRPQWLDDERIAHPYMLQEDGSRIDGVRNLDKGGTLGVKGSNSARGFIGGGGGIAGGSTSWAIYLDTEWNDDLRDMQKIIDQEREAIAG
;
A
#
# COMPACT_ATOMS: atom_id res chain seq x y z
N MET A 1 -14.49 8.04 -2.54
CA MET A 1 -13.31 7.21 -2.27
C MET A 1 -12.74 7.47 -0.89
N LEU A 2 -12.20 8.66 -0.64
CA LEU A 2 -11.67 9.08 0.67
C LEU A 2 -12.68 8.97 1.83
N THR A 3 -13.98 9.08 1.52
CA THR A 3 -15.08 9.03 2.49
C THR A 3 -15.64 7.62 2.74
N HIS A 4 -15.08 6.58 2.11
CA HIS A 4 -15.62 5.22 2.13
C HIS A 4 -17.07 5.10 1.62
N THR A 5 -17.50 6.02 0.75
CA THR A 5 -18.83 5.98 0.12
C THR A 5 -18.78 5.53 -1.34
N GLY A 6 -17.67 4.91 -1.75
CA GLY A 6 -17.42 4.52 -3.15
C GLY A 6 -18.15 3.26 -3.61
N GLY A 7 -18.77 2.48 -2.70
CA GLY A 7 -19.46 1.25 -3.06
C GLY A 7 -18.57 0.03 -3.31
N MET A 8 -17.26 0.13 -3.12
CA MET A 8 -16.27 -0.86 -3.54
C MET A 8 -16.23 -2.12 -2.66
N SER A 9 -16.00 -3.30 -3.25
CA SER A 9 -15.61 -4.53 -2.53
C SER A 9 -14.14 -4.56 -2.12
N ASP A 10 -13.79 -5.37 -1.13
CA ASP A 10 -12.39 -5.56 -0.70
C ASP A 10 -11.82 -6.89 -1.22
N PRO A 11 -10.53 -7.01 -1.60
CA PRO A 11 -9.98 -8.26 -2.13
C PRO A 11 -10.01 -9.40 -1.10
N THR A 12 -10.02 -9.07 0.20
CA THR A 12 -10.20 -10.05 1.29
C THR A 12 -11.58 -10.68 1.33
N ASP A 13 -12.57 -10.11 0.64
CA ASP A 13 -13.91 -10.71 0.52
C ASP A 13 -13.84 -12.10 -0.17
N THR A 14 -12.77 -12.36 -0.92
CA THR A 14 -12.55 -13.63 -1.66
C THR A 14 -11.50 -14.55 -1.04
N GLY A 15 -10.95 -14.22 0.12
CA GLY A 15 -9.89 -14.99 0.80
C GLY A 15 -8.50 -14.36 0.66
N PRO A 16 -7.42 -15.07 1.09
CA PRO A 16 -6.07 -14.53 1.04
C PRO A 16 -5.57 -14.40 -0.39
N ASP A 17 -4.93 -13.26 -0.70
CA ASP A 17 -4.11 -13.16 -1.91
C ASP A 17 -2.82 -13.97 -1.74
N THR A 18 -2.62 -14.93 -2.63
CA THR A 18 -1.46 -15.84 -2.64
C THR A 18 -0.48 -15.55 -3.76
N ARG A 19 -0.76 -14.55 -4.60
CA ARG A 19 0.12 -14.16 -5.71
C ARG A 19 1.44 -13.66 -5.18
N ILE A 20 2.50 -13.96 -5.94
CA ILE A 20 3.85 -13.48 -5.67
C ILE A 20 4.27 -12.67 -6.89
N PHE A 21 4.56 -11.39 -6.69
CA PHE A 21 5.10 -10.53 -7.73
C PHE A 21 6.62 -10.55 -7.68
N ASN A 22 7.27 -10.53 -8.85
CA ASN A 22 8.72 -10.52 -8.98
C ASN A 22 9.26 -9.18 -9.49
N SER A 23 8.37 -8.25 -9.88
CA SER A 23 8.73 -6.91 -10.29
C SER A 23 7.67 -5.88 -9.89
N VAL A 24 8.10 -4.61 -9.85
CA VAL A 24 7.21 -3.44 -9.69
C VAL A 24 6.14 -3.45 -10.78
N GLU A 25 6.53 -3.71 -12.02
CA GLU A 25 5.63 -3.67 -13.17
C GLU A 25 4.52 -4.71 -13.08
N GLU A 26 4.83 -5.94 -12.65
CA GLU A 26 3.83 -6.99 -12.40
C GLU A 26 2.83 -6.58 -11.32
N ALA A 27 3.33 -6.06 -10.19
CA ALA A 27 2.49 -5.62 -9.07
C ALA A 27 1.56 -4.47 -9.49
N GLU A 28 2.06 -3.49 -10.24
CA GLU A 28 1.25 -2.38 -10.72
C GLU A 28 0.25 -2.79 -11.81
N ALA A 29 0.64 -3.69 -12.72
CA ALA A 29 -0.25 -4.20 -13.75
C ALA A 29 -1.46 -4.92 -13.12
N GLU A 30 -1.20 -5.69 -12.06
CA GLU A 30 -2.25 -6.35 -11.29
C GLU A 30 -3.11 -5.35 -10.51
N ALA A 31 -2.52 -4.34 -9.86
CA ALA A 31 -3.28 -3.29 -9.20
C ALA A 31 -4.22 -2.56 -10.19
N ARG A 32 -3.72 -2.21 -11.38
CA ARG A 32 -4.53 -1.64 -12.47
C ARG A 32 -5.66 -2.57 -12.91
N LYS A 33 -5.38 -3.88 -13.00
CA LYS A 33 -6.39 -4.89 -13.36
C LYS A 33 -7.50 -4.96 -12.31
N GLN A 34 -7.16 -5.02 -11.03
CA GLN A 34 -8.14 -5.05 -9.93
C GLN A 34 -9.03 -3.81 -9.92
N VAL A 35 -8.45 -2.63 -10.14
CA VAL A 35 -9.21 -1.38 -10.23
C VAL A 35 -10.20 -1.42 -11.39
N ARG A 36 -9.82 -1.94 -12.55
CA ARG A 36 -10.71 -2.06 -13.72
C ARG A 36 -11.83 -3.08 -13.53
N GLU A 37 -11.55 -4.17 -12.84
CA GLU A 37 -12.50 -5.28 -12.61
C GLU A 37 -13.37 -5.07 -11.37
N GLN A 38 -13.23 -3.92 -10.70
CA GLN A 38 -13.85 -3.67 -9.43
C GLN A 38 -15.38 -3.66 -9.51
N LYS A 39 -16.02 -4.37 -8.58
CA LYS A 39 -17.49 -4.45 -8.48
C LYS A 39 -18.00 -3.55 -7.37
N LEU A 40 -19.17 -2.95 -7.62
CA LEU A 40 -19.86 -2.14 -6.62
C LEU A 40 -20.87 -2.98 -5.85
N ARG A 41 -20.78 -2.92 -4.51
CA ARG A 41 -21.72 -3.51 -3.55
C ARG A 41 -22.94 -2.62 -3.30
N PHE A 42 -22.82 -1.32 -3.55
CA PHE A 42 -23.93 -0.35 -3.46
C PHE A 42 -23.66 0.87 -4.33
N VAL A 43 -24.71 1.67 -4.59
CA VAL A 43 -24.62 2.90 -5.39
C VAL A 43 -23.72 3.92 -4.66
N PRO A 44 -22.69 4.49 -5.32
CA PRO A 44 -21.79 5.45 -4.68
C PRO A 44 -22.55 6.63 -4.06
N GLY A 45 -22.11 7.05 -2.87
CA GLY A 45 -22.72 8.15 -2.11
C GLY A 45 -23.97 7.77 -1.30
N THR A 46 -24.60 6.61 -1.55
CA THR A 46 -25.83 6.22 -0.83
C THR A 46 -25.59 5.56 0.52
N LYS A 47 -24.39 4.98 0.73
CA LYS A 47 -23.97 4.32 1.97
C LYS A 47 -22.48 4.56 2.23
N LYS A 48 -22.01 4.20 3.42
CA LYS A 48 -20.60 4.21 3.81
C LYS A 48 -20.18 2.80 4.24
N GLU A 49 -19.16 2.25 3.59
CA GLU A 49 -18.55 0.96 3.93
C GLU A 49 -17.06 1.03 3.66
N TYR A 50 -16.25 0.63 4.66
CA TYR A 50 -14.80 0.62 4.51
C TYR A 50 -14.40 -0.39 3.43
N ALA A 51 -13.51 0.04 2.53
CA ALA A 51 -12.99 -0.78 1.45
C ALA A 51 -11.59 -0.32 1.10
N SER A 52 -10.61 -1.20 1.27
CA SER A 52 -9.20 -0.90 1.06
C SER A 52 -8.87 -0.69 -0.41
N THR A 53 -9.58 -1.40 -1.30
CA THR A 53 -9.56 -1.13 -2.76
C THR A 53 -9.79 0.34 -3.07
N GLY A 54 -10.54 1.04 -2.21
CA GLY A 54 -10.82 2.43 -2.44
C GLY A 54 -9.59 3.34 -2.45
N TYR A 55 -8.57 2.97 -1.67
CA TYR A 55 -7.28 3.65 -1.69
C TYR A 55 -6.40 3.18 -2.84
N THR A 56 -6.47 1.91 -3.24
CA THR A 56 -5.80 1.43 -4.46
C THR A 56 -6.25 2.21 -5.68
N VAL A 57 -7.55 2.49 -5.81
CA VAL A 57 -8.09 3.34 -6.88
C VAL A 57 -7.54 4.76 -6.80
N LEU A 58 -7.44 5.34 -5.61
CA LEU A 58 -6.85 6.67 -5.43
C LEU A 58 -5.37 6.70 -5.85
N GLY A 59 -4.58 5.70 -5.46
CA GLY A 59 -3.19 5.59 -5.89
C GLY A 59 -3.05 5.50 -7.41
N GLN A 60 -3.93 4.76 -8.08
CA GLN A 60 -3.97 4.72 -9.55
C GLN A 60 -4.41 6.04 -10.19
N ILE A 61 -5.31 6.80 -9.56
CA ILE A 61 -5.68 8.15 -10.02
C ILE A 61 -4.48 9.09 -9.92
N VAL A 62 -3.78 9.09 -8.78
CA VAL A 62 -2.55 9.89 -8.60
C VAL A 62 -1.53 9.53 -9.69
N ALA A 63 -1.31 8.25 -9.94
CA ALA A 63 -0.38 7.82 -10.97
C ALA A 63 -0.80 8.26 -12.39
N ALA A 64 -2.09 8.16 -12.71
CA ALA A 64 -2.62 8.57 -14.00
C ALA A 64 -2.54 10.08 -14.24
N VAL A 65 -2.78 10.90 -13.21
CA VAL A 65 -2.76 12.36 -13.31
C VAL A 65 -1.33 12.92 -13.31
N SER A 66 -0.45 12.38 -12.47
CA SER A 66 0.95 12.82 -12.36
C SER A 66 1.85 12.28 -13.47
N GLY A 67 1.48 11.15 -14.09
CA GLY A 67 2.36 10.40 -14.99
C GLY A 67 3.49 9.66 -14.26
N MET A 68 3.47 9.63 -12.92
CA MET A 68 4.48 8.97 -12.09
C MET A 68 3.89 7.73 -11.40
N PRO A 69 4.66 6.66 -11.19
CA PRO A 69 4.27 5.58 -10.31
C PRO A 69 3.90 6.10 -8.91
N PHE A 70 2.82 5.59 -8.32
CA PHE A 70 2.30 6.09 -7.04
C PHE A 70 3.36 6.09 -5.92
N HIS A 71 4.19 5.04 -5.87
CA HIS A 71 5.24 4.90 -4.86
C HIS A 71 6.34 5.96 -5.00
N GLU A 72 6.74 6.30 -6.22
CA GLU A 72 7.68 7.38 -6.53
C GLU A 72 7.06 8.74 -6.23
N TYR A 73 5.80 8.96 -6.62
CA TYR A 73 5.10 10.20 -6.32
C TYR A 73 5.03 10.47 -4.81
N MET A 74 4.65 9.48 -4.01
CA MET A 74 4.64 9.60 -2.55
C MET A 74 6.03 9.93 -1.98
N ARG A 75 7.09 9.33 -2.54
CA ARG A 75 8.46 9.60 -2.11
C ARG A 75 8.87 11.05 -2.41
N GLU A 76 8.67 11.50 -3.64
CA GLU A 76 9.13 12.81 -4.12
C GLU A 76 8.26 13.98 -3.62
N HIS A 77 6.95 13.78 -3.51
CA HIS A 77 6.00 14.86 -3.21
C HIS A 77 5.51 14.86 -1.76
N VAL A 78 5.69 13.78 -1.01
CA VAL A 78 5.24 13.70 0.39
C VAL A 78 6.40 13.42 1.33
N PHE A 79 7.11 12.30 1.16
CA PHE A 79 8.11 11.86 2.13
C PHE A 79 9.34 12.78 2.17
N LEU A 80 9.96 13.07 1.02
CA LEU A 80 11.14 13.94 0.98
C LEU A 80 10.84 15.38 1.43
N PRO A 81 9.75 16.04 0.99
CA PRO A 81 9.40 17.38 1.47
C PRO A 81 9.06 17.41 2.97
N ALA A 82 8.49 16.33 3.51
CA ALA A 82 8.22 16.20 4.94
C ALA A 82 9.46 15.79 5.77
N GLY A 83 10.64 15.67 5.15
CA GLY A 83 11.88 15.29 5.82
C GLY A 83 12.02 13.79 6.13
N MET A 84 11.11 12.96 5.62
CA MET A 84 11.04 11.53 5.87
C MET A 84 11.94 10.74 4.90
N LYS A 85 13.25 10.86 5.09
CA LYS A 85 14.28 10.36 4.14
C LYS A 85 14.41 8.84 4.14
N HIS A 86 13.92 8.17 5.17
CA HIS A 86 13.96 6.73 5.31
C HIS A 86 12.58 6.10 5.22
N SER A 87 11.60 6.82 4.68
CA SER A 87 10.25 6.34 4.41
C SER A 87 10.05 6.10 2.92
N ALA A 88 9.74 4.87 2.54
CA ALA A 88 9.49 4.50 1.15
C ALA A 88 8.67 3.20 1.03
N TYR A 89 8.13 2.95 -0.16
CA TYR A 89 7.61 1.64 -0.53
C TYR A 89 8.77 0.75 -1.02
N TYR A 90 9.33 -0.04 -0.11
CA TYR A 90 10.46 -0.89 -0.42
C TYR A 90 10.04 -2.18 -1.15
N THR A 91 10.79 -2.51 -2.18
CA THR A 91 10.74 -3.81 -2.85
C THR A 91 11.32 -4.90 -1.95
N ARG A 92 10.99 -6.16 -2.25
CA ARG A 92 11.55 -7.30 -1.52
C ARG A 92 13.08 -7.35 -1.51
N PRO A 93 13.81 -7.13 -2.63
CA PRO A 93 15.26 -7.05 -2.59
C PRO A 93 15.78 -5.97 -1.62
N GLN A 94 15.13 -4.79 -1.57
CA GLN A 94 15.51 -3.73 -0.64
C GLN A 94 15.25 -4.11 0.82
N TRP A 95 14.15 -4.83 1.12
CA TRP A 95 13.92 -5.41 2.45
C TRP A 95 15.03 -6.38 2.86
N LEU A 96 15.49 -7.22 1.94
CA LEU A 96 16.51 -8.22 2.23
C LEU A 96 17.92 -7.63 2.37
N ASP A 97 18.18 -6.49 1.73
CA ASP A 97 19.49 -5.82 1.70
C ASP A 97 19.71 -4.87 2.89
N ASP A 98 18.64 -4.27 3.43
CA ASP A 98 18.72 -3.31 4.53
C ASP A 98 18.27 -3.93 5.87
N GLU A 99 19.22 -4.27 6.73
CA GLU A 99 18.92 -4.88 8.05
C GLU A 99 18.13 -3.97 9.00
N ARG A 100 18.03 -2.67 8.72
CA ARG A 100 17.23 -1.73 9.54
C ARG A 100 15.74 -1.91 9.29
N ILE A 101 15.36 -2.56 8.19
CA ILE A 101 13.98 -2.86 7.84
C ILE A 101 13.49 -4.06 8.66
N ALA A 102 12.44 -3.83 9.45
CA ALA A 102 11.80 -4.91 10.20
C ALA A 102 11.05 -5.87 9.26
N HIS A 103 11.30 -7.17 9.43
CA HIS A 103 10.59 -8.20 8.68
C HIS A 103 9.29 -8.63 9.38
N PRO A 104 8.21 -8.89 8.63
CA PRO A 104 7.04 -9.57 9.18
C PRO A 104 7.36 -11.04 9.49
N TYR A 105 7.03 -11.49 10.70
CA TYR A 105 7.12 -12.89 11.09
C TYR A 105 5.72 -13.50 11.23
N MET A 106 5.52 -14.67 10.65
CA MET A 106 4.22 -15.36 10.60
C MET A 106 4.22 -16.60 11.47
N LEU A 107 3.19 -16.74 12.31
CA LEU A 107 2.94 -17.96 13.09
C LEU A 107 2.51 -19.10 12.15
N GLN A 108 3.05 -20.29 12.38
CA GLN A 108 2.72 -21.53 11.67
C GLN A 108 1.86 -22.46 12.55
N GLU A 109 1.29 -23.52 11.94
CA GLU A 109 0.42 -24.47 12.65
C GLU A 109 1.17 -25.25 13.75
N ASP A 110 2.46 -25.50 13.57
CA ASP A 110 3.34 -26.17 14.55
C ASP A 110 3.80 -25.24 15.69
N GLY A 111 3.34 -23.99 15.71
CA GLY A 111 3.72 -22.98 16.69
C GLY A 111 5.04 -22.24 16.36
N SER A 112 5.76 -22.64 15.31
CA SER A 112 6.95 -21.94 14.86
C SER A 112 6.62 -20.57 14.24
N ARG A 113 7.62 -19.69 14.14
CA ARG A 113 7.53 -18.43 13.40
C ARG A 113 8.52 -18.43 12.25
N ILE A 114 8.05 -17.99 11.08
CA ILE A 114 8.87 -17.87 9.89
C ILE A 114 8.93 -16.42 9.41
N ASP A 115 10.06 -16.05 8.83
CA ASP A 115 10.23 -14.77 8.15
C ASP A 115 9.41 -14.77 6.84
N GLY A 116 8.42 -13.87 6.77
CA GLY A 116 7.53 -13.77 5.62
C GLY A 116 8.24 -13.33 4.33
N VAL A 117 9.28 -12.50 4.43
CA VAL A 117 10.07 -12.00 3.28
C VAL A 117 10.88 -13.12 2.64
N ARG A 118 11.38 -14.05 3.47
CA ARG A 118 12.18 -15.19 3.03
C ARG A 118 11.35 -16.42 2.65
N ASN A 119 10.05 -16.45 2.99
CA ASN A 119 9.16 -17.61 2.77
C ASN A 119 7.84 -17.18 2.11
N LEU A 120 7.92 -16.66 0.88
CA LEU A 120 6.75 -16.16 0.15
C LEU A 120 5.73 -17.23 -0.22
N ASP A 121 6.14 -18.49 -0.33
CA ASP A 121 5.27 -19.64 -0.58
C ASP A 121 4.36 -19.98 0.62
N LYS A 122 4.74 -19.52 1.82
CA LYS A 122 4.02 -19.79 3.06
C LYS A 122 3.13 -18.61 3.47
N GLY A 123 2.07 -18.93 4.20
CA GLY A 123 1.17 -17.96 4.82
C GLY A 123 1.06 -18.16 6.33
N GLY A 124 0.57 -17.15 7.03
CA GLY A 124 0.34 -17.19 8.47
C GLY A 124 -0.98 -17.86 8.85
N THR A 125 -1.07 -18.28 10.10
CA THR A 125 -2.30 -18.82 10.71
C THR A 125 -3.13 -17.75 11.42
N LEU A 126 -2.54 -16.58 11.74
CA LEU A 126 -3.21 -15.46 12.38
C LEU A 126 -3.81 -14.50 11.35
N GLY A 127 -4.96 -13.91 11.67
CA GLY A 127 -5.69 -13.03 10.76
C GLY A 127 -6.36 -13.82 9.63
N VAL A 128 -6.17 -13.38 8.38
CA VAL A 128 -6.63 -14.15 7.21
C VAL A 128 -5.68 -15.32 7.01
N LYS A 129 -6.12 -16.55 7.33
CA LYS A 129 -5.32 -17.77 7.17
C LYS A 129 -4.77 -17.87 5.75
N GLY A 130 -3.47 -18.10 5.61
CA GLY A 130 -2.79 -18.20 4.31
C GLY A 130 -2.25 -16.86 3.76
N SER A 131 -2.54 -15.74 4.43
CA SER A 131 -1.99 -14.44 4.05
C SER A 131 -0.49 -14.34 4.35
N ASN A 132 0.21 -13.57 3.52
CA ASN A 132 1.61 -13.18 3.73
C ASN A 132 1.77 -11.75 3.22
N SER A 133 2.05 -10.81 4.13
CA SER A 133 2.18 -9.38 3.81
C SER A 133 3.37 -9.06 2.92
N ALA A 134 4.40 -9.91 2.88
CA ALA A 134 5.58 -9.71 2.06
C ALA A 134 5.35 -9.99 0.56
N ARG A 135 4.19 -10.53 0.18
CA ARG A 135 3.83 -10.86 -1.20
C ARG A 135 3.50 -9.66 -2.07
N GLY A 136 3.10 -8.54 -1.46
CA GLY A 136 2.66 -7.33 -2.18
C GLY A 136 3.72 -6.69 -3.07
N PHE A 137 5.00 -6.98 -2.83
CA PHE A 137 6.19 -6.44 -3.50
C PHE A 137 6.34 -4.91 -3.37
N ILE A 138 5.35 -4.11 -3.77
CA ILE A 138 5.26 -2.66 -3.55
C ILE A 138 3.84 -2.23 -3.17
N GLY A 139 3.71 -1.19 -2.35
CA GLY A 139 2.42 -0.72 -1.86
C GLY A 139 1.65 0.16 -2.83
N GLY A 140 0.31 0.03 -2.87
CA GLY A 140 -0.59 0.80 -3.75
C GLY A 140 -1.51 1.79 -3.02
N GLY A 141 -1.23 2.10 -1.75
CA GLY A 141 -1.98 3.06 -0.94
C GLY A 141 -3.11 2.49 -0.07
N GLY A 142 -3.48 1.21 -0.20
CA GLY A 142 -4.58 0.58 0.57
C GLY A 142 -4.13 -0.40 1.66
N GLY A 143 -4.32 -0.04 2.93
CA GLY A 143 -4.01 -0.92 4.06
C GLY A 143 -4.90 -2.16 4.17
N ILE A 144 -4.32 -3.24 4.71
CA ILE A 144 -4.89 -4.56 5.10
C ILE A 144 -5.41 -5.45 3.97
N ALA A 145 -6.23 -4.99 3.03
CA ALA A 145 -6.87 -5.90 2.06
C ALA A 145 -6.40 -5.75 0.62
N GLY A 146 -5.64 -4.70 0.29
CA GLY A 146 -5.02 -4.53 -1.03
C GLY A 146 -3.57 -4.99 -1.07
N GLY A 147 -3.21 -6.15 -0.48
CA GLY A 147 -1.87 -6.77 -0.58
C GLY A 147 -0.67 -5.90 -0.15
N SER A 148 -0.88 -4.67 0.32
CA SER A 148 0.14 -3.62 0.41
C SER A 148 0.50 -3.28 1.85
N THR A 149 0.51 -4.30 2.71
CA THR A 149 1.22 -4.23 4.00
C THR A 149 2.74 -4.36 3.83
N SER A 150 3.28 -4.01 2.67
CA SER A 150 4.58 -3.35 2.57
C SER A 150 4.39 -1.93 3.10
N TRP A 151 4.41 -1.80 4.42
CA TRP A 151 4.44 -0.53 5.12
C TRP A 151 5.40 0.42 4.39
N ALA A 152 5.04 1.71 4.28
CA ALA A 152 6.08 2.72 4.29
C ALA A 152 6.88 2.43 5.57
N ILE A 153 8.08 1.86 5.44
CA ILE A 153 8.87 1.59 6.62
C ILE A 153 9.37 2.93 7.06
N TYR A 154 8.82 3.44 8.15
CA TYR A 154 9.29 4.66 8.77
C TYR A 154 10.48 4.28 9.66
N LEU A 155 11.69 4.58 9.20
CA LEU A 155 12.87 4.58 10.08
C LEU A 155 13.20 5.98 10.60
N ASP A 156 12.45 6.99 10.15
CA ASP A 156 12.67 8.38 10.52
C ASP A 156 12.11 8.67 11.92
N THR A 157 12.99 8.79 12.91
CA THR A 157 12.63 9.31 14.25
C THR A 157 12.66 10.83 14.31
N GLU A 158 13.13 11.49 13.25
CA GLU A 158 13.30 12.95 13.13
C GLU A 158 12.21 13.61 12.28
N TRP A 159 11.05 12.98 12.13
CA TRP A 159 9.92 13.58 11.40
C TRP A 159 9.54 14.92 12.04
N ASN A 160 9.39 15.95 11.20
CA ASN A 160 8.97 17.27 11.66
C ASN A 160 7.43 17.32 11.76
N ASP A 161 6.90 17.17 12.97
CA ASP A 161 5.46 17.21 13.29
C ASP A 161 4.81 18.60 13.09
N ASP A 162 5.54 19.59 12.56
CA ASP A 162 5.00 20.92 12.30
C ASP A 162 3.96 20.88 11.17
N LEU A 163 2.68 20.97 11.56
CA LEU A 163 1.55 21.05 10.63
C LEU A 163 1.70 22.16 9.58
N ARG A 164 2.51 23.20 9.84
CA ARG A 164 2.79 24.26 8.86
C ARG A 164 3.59 23.75 7.67
N ASP A 165 4.45 22.74 7.84
CA ASP A 165 5.20 22.14 6.74
C ASP A 165 4.32 21.20 5.91
N MET A 166 3.41 20.47 6.55
CA MET A 166 2.39 19.69 5.84
C MET A 166 1.42 20.56 5.05
N GLN A 167 1.02 21.72 5.60
CA GLN A 167 0.14 22.65 4.89
C GLN A 167 0.80 23.19 3.61
N LYS A 168 2.11 23.50 3.64
CA LYS A 168 2.86 23.91 2.44
C LYS A 168 2.85 22.84 1.36
N ILE A 169 3.08 21.58 1.73
CA ILE A 169 3.03 20.44 0.80
C ILE A 169 1.62 20.34 0.18
N ILE A 170 0.57 20.43 1.00
CA ILE A 170 -0.82 20.39 0.53
C ILE A 170 -1.10 21.54 -0.46
N ASP A 171 -0.66 22.75 -0.15
CA ASP A 171 -0.91 23.92 -0.99
C ASP A 171 -0.14 23.81 -2.33
N GLN A 172 1.11 23.35 -2.30
CA GLN A 172 1.91 23.08 -3.50
C GLN A 172 1.22 22.06 -4.41
N GLU A 173 0.75 20.93 -3.86
CA GLU A 173 0.07 19.91 -4.66
C GLU A 173 -1.30 20.38 -5.18
N ARG A 174 -2.00 21.25 -4.44
CA ARG A 174 -3.25 21.87 -4.91
C ARG A 174 -3.03 22.79 -6.10
N GLU A 175 -2.01 23.63 -6.05
CA GLU A 175 -1.65 24.52 -7.17
C GLU A 175 -1.26 23.71 -8.41
N ALA A 176 -0.45 22.67 -8.26
CA ALA A 176 -0.03 21.81 -9.37
C ALA A 176 -1.20 21.14 -10.11
N ILE A 177 -2.30 20.84 -9.40
CA ILE A 177 -3.51 20.21 -9.97
C ILE A 177 -4.49 21.26 -10.53
N ALA A 178 -4.61 22.42 -9.88
CA ALA A 178 -5.62 23.42 -10.21
C ALA A 178 -5.23 24.33 -11.38
N GLY A 179 -3.94 24.54 -11.63
CA GLY A 179 -3.43 25.47 -12.65
C GLY A 179 -3.47 26.92 -12.18
#